data_AF-W1Y2Y2-F1
#
_entry.id   AF-W1Y2Y2-F1
#
_cell.length_a   1.000
_cell.length_b   1.000
_cell.length_c   1.000
_cell.angle_alpha   90.00
_cell.angle_beta   90.00
_cell.angle_gamma   90.00
#
_symmetry.space_group_name_H-M   'P 1'
#
loop_
_entity.id
_entity.type
_entity.pdbx_description
1 polymer ?
#
loop_
_entity_poly.entity_id
_entity_poly.type
_entity_poly.pdbx_seq_one_letter_code
_entity_poly.pdbx_strand_id
1 'polypeptide(L)'
;VNVESVFAVNGFGFAGRGQNTGIAFVSLKDWADRPGEENKVEAITMRATRAFSQIKDAMVFAFNLPAIVELGTATGFDFELIDQAGLGHE
;
A
#
# COMPACT_ATOMS: atom_id res chain seq x y z
N VAL A 1 -17.05 -9.99 8.06
CA VAL A 1 -15.58 -10.04 7.85
C VAL A 1 -15.33 -9.87 6.36
N ASN A 2 -14.48 -8.91 5.95
CA ASN A 2 -14.37 -8.45 4.55
C ASN A 2 -13.28 -9.14 3.73
N VAL A 3 -12.28 -9.71 4.40
CA VAL A 3 -11.12 -10.34 3.77
C VAL A 3 -11.45 -11.79 3.42
N GLU A 4 -11.09 -12.20 2.21
CA GLU A 4 -11.18 -13.59 1.75
C GLU A 4 -9.84 -14.31 1.95
N SER A 5 -8.74 -13.68 1.54
CA SER A 5 -7.40 -14.24 1.72
C SER A 5 -6.32 -13.17 1.78
N VAL A 6 -5.17 -13.54 2.33
CA VAL A 6 -3.97 -12.69 2.40
C VAL A 6 -2.78 -13.48 1.88
N PHE A 7 -2.11 -12.95 0.87
CA PHE A 7 -0.86 -13.48 0.34
C PHE A 7 0.28 -12.52 0.66
N ALA A 8 1.19 -12.91 1.55
CA ALA A 8 2.30 -12.07 1.99
C ALA A 8 3.63 -12.55 1.40
N VAL A 9 4.44 -11.59 0.95
CA VAL A 9 5.78 -11.81 0.42
C VAL A 9 6.77 -11.06 1.29
N ASN A 10 7.77 -11.76 1.81
CA ASN A 10 8.90 -11.19 2.54
C ASN A 10 10.09 -11.00 1.59
N GLY A 11 10.85 -9.93 1.76
CA GLY A 11 12.03 -9.63 0.94
C GLY A 11 11.76 -8.74 -0.29
N PHE A 12 10.49 -8.44 -0.56
CA PHE A 12 10.03 -7.68 -1.72
C PHE A 12 8.90 -6.73 -1.32
N GLY A 13 8.99 -5.48 -1.77
CA GLY A 13 7.92 -4.49 -1.68
C GLY A 13 7.98 -3.53 -2.86
N PHE A 14 7.03 -2.60 -2.95
CA PHE A 14 7.01 -1.62 -4.06
C PHE A 14 8.21 -0.68 -4.05
N ALA A 15 8.82 -0.43 -2.88
CA ALA A 15 10.03 0.38 -2.75
C ALA A 15 11.33 -0.38 -3.09
N GLY A 16 11.25 -1.68 -3.41
CA GLY A 16 12.41 -2.49 -3.81
C GLY A 16 12.51 -3.85 -3.12
N ARG A 17 13.71 -4.41 -3.11
CA ARG A 17 14.02 -5.71 -2.51
C ARG A 17 14.98 -5.53 -1.33
N GLY A 18 14.72 -6.24 -0.24
CA GLY A 18 15.52 -6.15 0.98
C GLY A 18 14.93 -6.99 2.11
N GLN A 19 15.78 -7.48 3.03
CA GLN A 19 15.34 -8.32 4.14
C GLN A 19 14.40 -7.61 5.12
N ASN A 20 14.38 -6.28 5.11
CA ASN A 20 13.55 -5.43 5.95
C ASN A 20 12.28 -4.91 5.26
N THR A 21 11.95 -5.43 4.06
CA THR A 21 10.74 -5.03 3.33
C THR A 21 9.85 -6.23 3.02
N GLY A 22 8.55 -5.96 2.89
CA GLY A 22 7.55 -6.95 2.56
C GLY A 22 6.30 -6.30 1.98
N ILE A 23 5.47 -7.12 1.36
CA ILE A 23 4.17 -6.72 0.81
C ILE A 23 3.13 -7.80 1.12
N ALA A 24 1.90 -7.37 1.35
CA ALA A 24 0.75 -8.26 1.47
C ALA A 24 -0.31 -7.90 0.43
N PHE A 25 -0.70 -8.89 -0.36
CA PHE A 25 -1.83 -8.81 -1.27
C PHE A 25 -3.07 -9.32 -0.55
N VAL A 26 -4.05 -8.45 -0.36
CA VAL A 26 -5.29 -8.77 0.35
C VAL A 26 -6.41 -8.96 -0.67
N SER A 27 -6.90 -10.18 -0.80
CA SER A 27 -8.10 -10.47 -1.58
C SER A 27 -9.33 -10.24 -0.70
N LEU A 28 -10.29 -9.47 -1.22
CA LEU A 28 -11.55 -9.20 -0.54
C LEU A 28 -12.63 -10.16 -1.03
N LYS A 29 -13.63 -10.39 -0.18
CA LYS A 29 -14.84 -11.12 -0.56
C LYS A 29 -15.58 -10.46 -1.70
N ASP A 30 -16.50 -11.21 -2.31
CA ASP A 30 -17.42 -10.68 -3.31
C ASP A 30 -18.15 -9.44 -2.78
N TRP A 31 -18.51 -8.52 -3.67
CA TRP A 31 -19.23 -7.30 -3.32
C TRP A 31 -20.59 -7.58 -2.67
N ALA A 32 -21.26 -8.68 -3.04
CA ALA A 32 -22.53 -9.10 -2.44
C ALA A 32 -22.40 -9.38 -0.94
N ASP A 33 -21.24 -9.89 -0.50
CA ASP A 33 -20.93 -10.19 0.90
C ASP A 33 -20.35 -8.98 1.67
N ARG A 34 -20.22 -7.83 0.99
CA ARG A 34 -19.69 -6.57 1.54
C ARG A 34 -20.66 -5.41 1.32
N PRO A 35 -21.89 -5.48 1.89
CA PRO A 35 -22.85 -4.38 1.84
C PRO A 35 -22.37 -3.20 2.69
N GLY A 36 -22.80 -1.99 2.37
CA GLY A 36 -22.45 -0.78 3.13
C GLY A 36 -21.11 -0.14 2.73
N GLU A 37 -21.00 1.17 2.93
CA GLU A 37 -19.82 1.98 2.62
C GLU A 37 -18.60 1.58 3.47
N GLU A 38 -18.82 1.13 4.70
CA GLU A 38 -17.80 0.68 5.62
C GLU A 38 -17.08 -0.61 5.16
N ASN A 39 -17.68 -1.35 4.22
CA ASN A 39 -17.12 -2.57 3.66
C ASN A 39 -16.54 -2.38 2.25
N LYS A 40 -16.47 -1.13 1.76
CA LYS A 40 -15.75 -0.75 0.54
C LYS A 40 -14.27 -0.53 0.81
N VAL A 41 -13.48 -0.60 -0.26
CA VAL A 41 -12.00 -0.63 -0.18
C VAL A 41 -11.43 0.60 0.50
N GLU A 42 -12.01 1.79 0.28
CA GLU A 42 -11.56 3.03 0.90
C GLU A 42 -11.72 2.99 2.43
N ALA A 43 -12.90 2.60 2.92
CA ALA A 43 -13.17 2.48 4.34
C ALA A 43 -12.32 1.38 5.00
N ILE A 44 -12.10 0.26 4.30
CA ILE A 44 -11.21 -0.81 4.76
C ILE A 44 -9.76 -0.30 4.86
N THR A 45 -9.29 0.41 3.84
CA THR A 45 -7.94 0.99 3.78
C THR A 45 -7.72 1.97 4.92
N MET A 46 -8.67 2.89 5.17
CA MET A 46 -8.57 3.84 6.28
C MET A 46 -8.47 3.14 7.63
N ARG A 47 -9.29 2.11 7.88
CA ARG A 47 -9.22 1.34 9.14
C ARG A 47 -7.91 0.58 9.27
N ALA A 48 -7.43 -0.02 8.18
CA ALA A 48 -6.16 -0.74 8.16
C ALA A 48 -4.97 0.20 8.45
N THR A 49 -4.88 1.33 7.74
CA THR A 49 -3.82 2.34 7.96
C THR A 49 -3.85 2.87 9.40
N ARG A 50 -5.03 3.13 9.97
CA ARG A 50 -5.16 3.53 11.39
C ARG A 50 -4.71 2.43 12.36
N ALA A 51 -4.97 1.17 12.06
CA ALA A 51 -4.51 0.07 12.90
C ALA A 51 -2.99 -0.09 12.80
N PHE A 52 -2.44 0.02 11.59
CA PHE A 52 -1.02 -0.13 11.32
C PHE A 52 -0.16 1.01 11.86
N SER A 53 -0.70 2.21 12.05
CA SER A 53 0.03 3.32 12.68
C SER A 53 0.44 3.05 14.13
N GLN A 54 -0.10 1.99 14.75
CA GLN A 54 0.30 1.53 16.08
C GLN A 54 1.60 0.70 16.08
N ILE A 55 2.06 0.26 14.91
CA ILE A 55 3.33 -0.48 14.77
C ILE A 55 4.47 0.53 14.87
N LYS A 56 5.35 0.35 15.86
CA LYS A 56 6.45 1.29 16.16
C LYS A 56 7.72 1.01 15.35
N ASP A 57 7.99 -0.26 15.08
CA ASP A 57 9.27 -0.70 14.52
C ASP A 57 9.25 -0.85 12.98
N ALA A 58 8.12 -0.53 12.34
CA ALA A 58 7.97 -0.61 10.89
C ALA A 58 6.97 0.42 10.37
N MET A 59 7.22 0.91 9.16
CA MET A 59 6.24 1.70 8.41
C MET A 59 5.37 0.75 7.59
N VAL A 60 4.07 0.76 7.83
CA VAL A 60 3.12 -0.11 7.16
C VAL A 60 1.94 0.72 6.66
N PHE A 61 1.76 0.75 5.34
CA PHE A 61 0.72 1.50 4.67
C PHE A 61 -0.21 0.56 3.89
N ALA A 62 -1.52 0.75 4.05
CA ALA A 62 -2.51 0.15 3.18
C ALA A 62 -2.93 1.18 2.13
N PHE A 63 -3.04 0.77 0.88
CA PHE A 63 -3.56 1.60 -0.20
C PHE A 63 -4.28 0.73 -1.23
N ASN A 64 -5.19 1.36 -1.98
CA ASN A 64 -5.84 0.73 -3.11
C ASN A 64 -5.02 0.98 -4.38
N LEU A 65 -4.94 -0.02 -5.26
CA LEU A 65 -4.31 0.14 -6.57
C LEU A 65 -5.17 1.06 -7.46
N PRO A 66 -4.54 1.85 -8.35
CA PRO A 66 -5.29 2.61 -9.35
C PRO A 66 -6.03 1.68 -10.31
N ALA A 67 -7.07 2.21 -10.98
CA ALA A 67 -7.91 1.44 -11.89
C ALA A 67 -7.16 0.88 -13.12
N ILE A 68 -6.05 1.52 -13.50
CA ILE A 68 -5.16 1.09 -14.58
C ILE A 68 -3.79 0.83 -13.95
N VAL A 69 -3.39 -0.44 -13.89
CA VAL A 69 -2.15 -0.86 -13.22
C VAL A 69 -0.90 -0.30 -13.90
N GLU A 70 -0.96 -0.04 -15.21
CA GLU A 70 0.16 0.56 -15.98
C GLU A 70 0.42 2.04 -15.65
N LEU A 71 -0.51 2.73 -14.97
CA LEU A 71 -0.29 4.11 -14.50
C LEU A 71 0.54 4.19 -13.21
N GLY A 72 0.95 3.04 -12.66
CA GLY A 72 1.78 2.96 -11.46
C GLY A 72 1.09 2.24 -10.31
N THR A 73 1.82 2.08 -9.21
CA THR A 73 1.39 1.29 -8.06
C THR A 73 0.73 2.13 -6.97
N ALA A 74 0.78 3.46 -7.08
CA ALA A 74 0.16 4.40 -6.16
C ALA A 74 -0.74 5.38 -6.94
N THR A 75 -1.86 5.76 -6.34
CA THR A 75 -2.73 6.82 -6.88
C THR A 75 -2.21 8.17 -6.38
N GLY A 76 -2.01 9.16 -7.26
CA GLY A 76 -1.55 10.49 -6.87
C GLY A 76 -0.70 11.18 -7.94
N PHE A 77 0.41 11.79 -7.52
CA PHE A 77 1.42 12.39 -8.38
C PHE A 77 2.79 11.73 -8.13
N ASP A 78 3.63 11.69 -9.16
CA ASP A 78 5.03 11.26 -9.08
C ASP A 78 5.92 12.43 -9.55
N PHE A 79 7.03 12.68 -8.84
CA PHE A 79 7.93 13.79 -9.13
C PHE A 79 9.38 13.44 -8.80
N GLU A 80 10.27 13.85 -9.69
CA GLU A 80 11.73 13.67 -9.55
C GLU A 80 12.36 14.98 -9.05
N LEU A 81 13.06 14.93 -7.91
CA LEU A 81 13.81 16.08 -7.39
C LEU A 81 15.18 16.14 -8.04
N ILE A 82 15.47 17.25 -8.75
CA ILE A 82 16.75 17.46 -9.45
C ILE A 82 17.64 18.41 -8.66
N ASP A 83 18.85 17.97 -8.32
CA ASP A 83 19.93 18.87 -7.90
C ASP A 83 20.53 19.56 -9.14
N GLN A 84 20.10 20.79 -9.40
CA GLN A 84 20.62 21.60 -10.52
C GLN A 84 21.98 22.23 -10.23
N ALA A 85 22.32 22.42 -8.95
CA ALA A 85 23.56 23.07 -8.54
C ALA A 85 24.73 22.06 -8.45
N GLY A 86 24.44 20.76 -8.47
CA GLY A 86 25.43 19.69 -8.45
C GLY A 86 26.25 19.69 -7.16
N LEU A 87 25.63 20.06 -6.04
CA LEU A 87 26.28 20.20 -4.74
C LEU A 87 26.28 18.90 -3.91
N GLY A 88 25.84 17.78 -4.51
CA GLY A 88 25.88 16.44 -3.91
C GLY A 88 27.26 16.09 -3.31
N HIS A 89 27.23 15.71 -2.02
CA HIS A 89 28.37 15.58 -1.10
C HIS A 89 29.48 14.56 -1.46
N GLU A 90 30.66 14.76 -0.84
CA GLU A 90 31.63 13.69 -0.46
C GLU A 90 31.02 12.64 0.48
#